data_AF-A0A291GIU4-F1
#
_entry.id   AF-A0A291GIU4-F1
#
_cell.length_a   1.000
_cell.length_b   1.000
_cell.length_c   1.000
_cell.angle_alpha   90.00
_cell.angle_beta   90.00
_cell.angle_gamma   90.00
#
_symmetry.space_group_name_H-M   'P 1'
#
loop_
_entity.id
_entity.type
_entity.pdbx_description
1 polymer ?
#
loop_
_entity_poly.entity_id
_entity_poly.type
_entity_poly.pdbx_seq_one_letter_code
_entity_poly.pdbx_strand_id
1 'polypeptide(L)'
;MSRRARPTLRVLREDLASEWNEPFVLRALEAGEISAVQPLSALQHPILRKASDSFGDDPAQDSSLGPIASVSSEVLLEIKHGQWRAGVWIDGGACWVVVAGLAKGGHKDRDDFYKRLERLEVAQSIPGLLPGDRDRDLLQRERADAVISAWQLRNQEQIVDTLTTVLEGGTGTLTIKSPIHDSSASFAIVHLTVAISDEPGDRYEDVVVEIDFADRWKNSALVWPFTMQLLAAISPPEQGWDVGGGIYSNLLETGALAKQHATLRDLTARHEIATTASGKTAHYAHRRNLAEQTVEGRALRALCGVYFVPRQDTESLDRCPACTALYMEVSSR
;
A
#
# COMPACT_ATOMS: atom_id res chain seq x y z
N MET A 1 5.56 -14.54 -3.03
CA MET A 1 5.74 -13.38 -3.94
C MET A 1 5.04 -13.70 -5.24
N SER A 2 4.28 -12.75 -5.81
CA SER A 2 3.44 -13.09 -6.95
C SER A 2 4.28 -13.38 -8.21
N ARG A 3 3.96 -14.50 -8.87
CA ARG A 3 4.55 -14.94 -10.15
C ARG A 3 3.66 -14.57 -11.35
N ARG A 4 2.56 -13.86 -11.09
CA ARG A 4 1.63 -13.39 -12.12
C ARG A 4 2.34 -12.77 -13.30
N ALA A 5 1.96 -13.21 -14.51
CA ALA A 5 2.56 -12.70 -15.72
C ALA A 5 2.38 -11.18 -15.81
N ARG A 6 3.50 -10.48 -15.98
CA ARG A 6 3.53 -9.02 -16.12
C ARG A 6 4.12 -8.62 -17.47
N PRO A 7 3.63 -7.54 -18.11
CA PRO A 7 4.23 -7.03 -19.34
C PRO A 7 5.58 -6.35 -19.08
N THR A 8 6.44 -6.40 -20.10
CA THR A 8 7.57 -5.47 -20.19
C THR A 8 7.09 -4.08 -20.58
N LEU A 9 7.86 -3.04 -20.26
CA LEU A 9 7.59 -1.67 -20.68
C LEU A 9 7.52 -1.55 -22.21
N ARG A 10 8.29 -2.38 -22.93
CA ARG A 10 8.25 -2.46 -24.39
C ARG A 10 6.87 -2.90 -24.89
N VAL A 11 6.32 -3.99 -24.33
CA VAL A 11 4.98 -4.48 -24.70
C VAL A 11 3.92 -3.41 -24.47
N LEU A 12 3.98 -2.71 -23.34
CA LEU A 12 3.01 -1.64 -23.04
C LEU A 12 3.07 -0.48 -24.05
N ARG A 13 4.26 -0.14 -24.55
CA ARG A 13 4.45 1.00 -25.47
C ARG A 13 4.24 0.64 -26.94
N GLU A 14 4.68 -0.54 -27.35
CA GLU A 14 4.80 -0.90 -28.76
C GLU A 14 3.72 -1.87 -29.23
N ASP A 15 3.23 -2.74 -28.34
CA ASP A 15 2.38 -3.86 -28.74
C ASP A 15 0.90 -3.64 -28.33
N LEU A 16 0.64 -2.87 -27.28
CA LEU A 16 -0.69 -2.68 -26.68
C LEU A 16 -1.21 -1.25 -26.83
N ALA A 17 -1.43 -0.82 -28.07
CA ALA A 17 -1.90 0.54 -28.37
C ALA A 17 -3.44 0.74 -28.30
N SER A 18 -4.22 -0.33 -28.10
CA SER A 18 -5.70 -0.29 -28.17
C SER A 18 -6.35 -1.26 -27.19
N GLU A 19 -7.69 -1.21 -27.07
CA GLU A 19 -8.51 -2.14 -26.27
C GLU A 19 -8.21 -2.14 -24.75
N TRP A 20 -7.73 -1.00 -24.26
CA TRP A 20 -7.66 -0.74 -22.83
C TRP A 20 -9.06 -0.50 -22.26
N ASN A 21 -9.41 -1.27 -21.23
CA ASN A 21 -10.65 -1.07 -20.48
C ASN A 21 -10.66 0.26 -19.71
N GLU A 22 -9.48 0.81 -19.42
CA GLU A 22 -9.31 2.00 -18.59
C GLU A 22 -8.58 3.12 -19.37
N PRO A 23 -9.31 4.18 -19.80
CA PRO A 23 -8.72 5.30 -20.55
C PRO A 23 -7.64 6.10 -19.79
N PHE A 24 -7.57 5.95 -18.47
CA PHE A 24 -6.51 6.54 -17.65
C PHE A 24 -5.17 5.84 -17.86
N VAL A 25 -5.17 4.50 -17.94
CA VAL A 25 -3.94 3.71 -18.09
C VAL A 25 -3.21 4.09 -19.37
N LEU A 26 -3.94 4.20 -20.49
CA LEU A 26 -3.34 4.59 -21.76
C LEU A 26 -2.69 5.98 -21.68
N ARG A 27 -3.39 6.97 -21.08
CA ARG A 27 -2.85 8.33 -20.89
C ARG A 27 -1.60 8.35 -20.03
N ALA A 28 -1.60 7.61 -18.92
CA ALA A 28 -0.43 7.51 -18.04
C ALA A 28 0.77 6.85 -18.75
N LEU A 29 0.52 5.80 -19.57
CA LEU A 29 1.55 5.16 -20.38
C LEU A 29 2.13 6.11 -21.45
N GLU A 30 1.28 6.87 -22.14
CA GLU A 30 1.67 7.88 -23.12
C GLU A 30 2.48 9.02 -22.49
N ALA A 31 2.10 9.46 -21.28
CA ALA A 31 2.83 10.46 -20.49
C ALA A 31 4.12 9.91 -19.85
N GLY A 32 4.36 8.60 -19.91
CA GLY A 32 5.51 7.95 -19.27
C GLY A 32 5.41 7.83 -17.74
N GLU A 33 4.23 8.05 -17.18
CA GLU A 33 3.92 7.99 -15.74
C GLU A 33 3.71 6.55 -15.26
N ILE A 34 4.74 5.71 -15.41
CA ILE A 34 4.66 4.28 -15.10
C ILE A 34 4.21 4.02 -13.66
N SER A 35 4.63 4.85 -12.69
CA SER A 35 4.24 4.72 -11.28
C SER A 35 2.73 4.82 -11.04
N ALA A 36 1.99 5.51 -11.92
CA ALA A 36 0.55 5.69 -11.80
C ALA A 36 -0.26 4.46 -12.21
N VAL A 37 0.38 3.48 -12.89
CA VAL A 37 -0.27 2.28 -13.42
C VAL A 37 0.33 0.99 -12.84
N GLN A 38 1.12 1.09 -11.78
CA GLN A 38 1.63 -0.06 -11.06
C GLN A 38 0.57 -0.66 -10.11
N PRO A 39 0.66 -1.97 -9.80
CA PRO A 39 1.62 -2.94 -10.35
C PRO A 39 1.26 -3.38 -11.78
N LEU A 40 2.27 -3.57 -12.63
CA LEU A 40 2.02 -3.90 -14.05
C LEU A 40 1.33 -5.26 -14.26
N SER A 41 1.42 -6.16 -13.29
CA SER A 41 0.72 -7.46 -13.30
C SER A 41 -0.80 -7.35 -13.10
N ALA A 42 -1.32 -6.21 -12.64
CA ALA A 42 -2.75 -6.01 -12.38
C ALA A 42 -3.49 -5.28 -13.52
N LEU A 43 -2.79 -4.96 -14.61
CA LEU A 43 -3.33 -4.21 -15.73
C LEU A 43 -4.48 -4.96 -16.43
N GLN A 44 -5.59 -4.26 -16.66
CA GLN A 44 -6.86 -4.85 -17.14
C GLN A 44 -6.97 -4.96 -18.67
N HIS A 45 -5.87 -5.08 -19.40
CA HIS A 45 -5.93 -5.36 -20.85
C HIS A 45 -6.29 -6.84 -21.09
N PRO A 46 -7.17 -7.21 -22.05
CA PRO A 46 -7.66 -8.58 -22.21
C PRO A 46 -6.58 -9.66 -22.27
N ILE A 47 -5.53 -9.46 -23.08
CA ILE A 47 -4.42 -10.43 -23.18
C ILE A 47 -3.53 -10.48 -21.93
N LEU A 48 -3.38 -9.36 -21.22
CA LEU A 48 -2.57 -9.30 -20.01
C LEU A 48 -3.28 -9.97 -18.85
N ARG A 49 -4.59 -9.71 -18.69
CA ARG A 49 -5.43 -10.43 -17.74
C ARG A 49 -5.40 -11.93 -18.00
N LYS A 50 -5.59 -12.35 -19.25
CA LYS A 50 -5.50 -13.77 -19.61
C LYS A 50 -4.13 -14.37 -19.27
N ALA A 51 -3.03 -13.65 -19.53
CA ALA A 51 -1.69 -14.10 -19.16
C ALA A 51 -1.52 -14.20 -17.63
N SER A 52 -1.98 -13.21 -16.86
CA SER A 52 -1.94 -13.23 -15.40
C SER A 52 -2.78 -14.37 -14.81
N ASP A 53 -3.94 -14.68 -15.39
CA ASP A 53 -4.79 -15.81 -14.96
C ASP A 53 -4.14 -17.16 -15.32
N SER A 54 -3.40 -17.20 -16.44
CA SER A 54 -2.72 -18.40 -16.94
C SER A 54 -1.42 -18.72 -16.22
N PHE A 55 -0.76 -17.73 -15.63
CA PHE A 55 0.49 -17.90 -14.87
C PHE A 55 0.26 -17.36 -13.46
N GLY A 56 -0.10 -18.24 -12.55
CA GLY A 56 -0.41 -17.88 -11.16
C GLY A 56 0.80 -17.94 -10.24
N ASP A 57 0.52 -17.94 -8.93
CA ASP A 57 1.56 -18.07 -7.90
C ASP A 57 2.09 -19.51 -7.77
N ASP A 58 1.29 -20.51 -8.19
CA ASP A 58 1.66 -21.92 -8.25
C ASP A 58 2.05 -22.32 -9.68
N PRO A 59 3.35 -22.59 -9.96
CA PRO A 59 3.81 -23.01 -11.28
C PRO A 59 3.16 -24.31 -11.80
N ALA A 60 2.68 -25.18 -10.90
CA ALA A 60 2.04 -26.43 -11.30
C ALA A 60 0.65 -26.20 -11.94
N GLN A 61 0.07 -25.01 -11.73
CA GLN A 61 -1.23 -24.61 -12.29
C GLN A 61 -1.11 -23.75 -13.54
N ASP A 62 0.11 -23.54 -14.05
CA ASP A 62 0.31 -22.77 -15.26
C ASP A 62 -0.43 -23.40 -16.45
N SER A 63 -1.13 -22.55 -17.21
CA SER A 63 -1.88 -22.94 -18.39
C SER A 63 -1.46 -22.11 -19.59
N SER A 64 -0.57 -22.68 -20.41
CA SER A 64 -0.17 -22.14 -21.71
C SER A 64 -0.53 -23.12 -22.83
N LEU A 65 -0.50 -22.66 -24.09
CA LEU A 65 -0.70 -23.53 -25.25
C LEU A 65 0.58 -24.24 -25.70
N GLY A 66 1.67 -24.07 -24.95
CA GLY A 66 3.01 -24.55 -25.31
C GLY A 66 3.86 -23.48 -26.00
N PRO A 67 5.08 -23.84 -26.44
CA PRO A 67 6.01 -22.90 -27.07
C PRO A 67 5.52 -22.37 -28.42
N ILE A 68 5.82 -21.12 -28.73
CA ILE A 68 5.56 -20.52 -30.04
C ILE A 68 6.53 -21.13 -31.05
N ALA A 69 6.01 -21.97 -31.95
CA ALA A 69 6.82 -22.76 -32.89
C ALA A 69 7.72 -21.94 -33.84
N SER A 70 7.40 -20.68 -34.12
CA SER A 70 8.18 -19.80 -35.00
C SER A 70 9.39 -19.15 -34.31
N VAL A 71 9.61 -19.42 -33.02
CA VAL A 71 10.71 -18.88 -32.22
C VAL A 71 11.49 -20.05 -31.65
N SER A 72 12.79 -20.11 -31.92
CA SER A 72 13.65 -21.24 -31.52
C SER A 72 14.82 -20.81 -30.65
N SER A 73 15.24 -19.54 -30.73
CA SER A 73 16.31 -18.99 -29.91
C SER A 73 15.94 -18.83 -28.44
N GLU A 74 14.64 -18.67 -28.15
CA GLU A 74 14.10 -18.48 -26.79
C GLU A 74 12.79 -19.26 -26.62
N VAL A 75 12.53 -19.74 -25.40
CA VAL A 75 11.27 -20.44 -25.09
C VAL A 75 10.20 -19.41 -24.73
N LEU A 76 9.35 -19.08 -25.70
CA LEU A 76 8.19 -18.21 -25.49
C LEU A 76 6.91 -19.05 -25.42
N LEU A 77 6.25 -19.05 -24.26
CA LEU A 77 5.00 -19.75 -24.04
C LEU A 77 3.82 -18.95 -24.58
N GLU A 78 2.96 -19.62 -25.33
CA GLU A 78 1.87 -18.97 -26.04
C GLU A 78 0.61 -18.80 -25.17
N ILE A 79 0.05 -17.59 -25.21
CA ILE A 79 -1.26 -17.25 -24.65
C ILE A 79 -2.18 -16.66 -25.74
N LYS A 80 -3.46 -17.04 -25.71
CA LYS A 80 -4.51 -16.57 -26.64
C LYS A 80 -5.71 -16.03 -25.90
N HIS A 81 -6.23 -14.90 -26.37
CA HIS A 81 -7.52 -14.37 -25.95
C HIS A 81 -8.21 -13.66 -27.12
N GLY A 82 -9.26 -14.25 -27.68
CA GLY A 82 -9.88 -13.72 -28.90
C GLY A 82 -8.88 -13.62 -30.06
N GLN A 83 -8.73 -12.43 -30.63
CA GLN A 83 -7.72 -12.14 -31.66
C GLN A 83 -6.32 -11.86 -31.10
N TRP A 84 -6.18 -11.61 -29.80
CA TRP A 84 -4.89 -11.34 -29.19
C TRP A 84 -4.06 -12.60 -28.99
N ARG A 85 -2.76 -12.42 -29.18
CA ARG A 85 -1.69 -13.38 -28.92
C ARG A 85 -0.63 -12.72 -28.06
N ALA A 86 -0.04 -13.50 -27.18
CA ALA A 86 1.09 -13.08 -26.36
C ALA A 86 2.11 -14.21 -26.22
N GLY A 87 3.39 -13.82 -26.14
CA GLY A 87 4.49 -14.69 -25.77
C GLY A 87 4.95 -14.37 -24.35
N VAL A 88 4.96 -15.39 -23.50
CA VAL A 88 5.43 -15.32 -22.11
C VAL A 88 6.78 -15.99 -21.98
N TRP A 89 7.76 -15.26 -21.46
CA TRP A 89 9.10 -15.78 -21.15
C TRP A 89 9.24 -15.91 -19.63
N ILE A 90 9.90 -16.96 -19.15
CA ILE A 90 10.06 -17.24 -17.72
C ILE A 90 11.54 -17.14 -17.35
N ASP A 91 11.85 -16.35 -16.32
CA ASP A 91 13.21 -16.17 -15.82
C ASP A 91 13.24 -15.99 -14.31
N GLY A 92 14.07 -16.79 -13.63
CA GLY A 92 14.19 -16.76 -12.17
C GLY A 92 12.85 -16.87 -11.44
N GLY A 93 11.88 -17.57 -12.03
CA GLY A 93 10.51 -17.69 -11.52
C GLY A 93 9.58 -16.49 -11.79
N ALA A 94 10.03 -15.44 -12.48
CA ALA A 94 9.17 -14.36 -12.97
C ALA A 94 8.61 -14.67 -14.36
N CYS A 95 7.33 -14.39 -14.58
CA CYS A 95 6.66 -14.55 -15.86
C CYS A 95 6.52 -13.20 -16.57
N TRP A 96 7.07 -13.10 -17.77
CA TRP A 96 7.17 -11.87 -18.54
C TRP A 96 6.38 -11.96 -19.84
N VAL A 97 5.34 -11.15 -20.01
CA VAL A 97 4.77 -10.93 -21.34
C VAL A 97 5.77 -10.06 -22.10
N VAL A 98 6.52 -10.68 -23.01
CA VAL A 98 7.62 -10.04 -23.76
C VAL A 98 7.20 -9.64 -25.16
N VAL A 99 6.07 -10.11 -25.65
CA VAL A 99 5.49 -9.74 -26.95
C VAL A 99 3.98 -9.92 -26.92
N ALA A 100 3.26 -8.99 -27.54
CA ALA A 100 1.83 -9.11 -27.80
C ALA A 100 1.46 -8.63 -29.22
N GLY A 101 0.30 -9.06 -29.71
CA GLY A 101 -0.21 -8.60 -30.99
C GLY A 101 -1.48 -9.33 -31.41
N LEU A 102 -2.02 -8.93 -32.57
CA LEU A 102 -3.22 -9.51 -33.14
C LEU A 102 -2.89 -10.62 -34.13
N ALA A 103 -3.69 -11.69 -34.13
CA ALA A 103 -3.73 -12.65 -35.22
C ALA A 103 -4.55 -12.06 -36.38
N LYS A 104 -3.89 -11.72 -37.50
CA LYS A 104 -4.48 -11.00 -38.64
C LYS A 104 -4.39 -11.81 -39.94
N GLY A 105 -5.39 -11.64 -40.82
CA GLY A 105 -5.35 -12.11 -42.21
C GLY A 105 -5.10 -13.60 -42.40
N GLY A 106 -5.48 -14.46 -41.44
CA GLY A 106 -5.24 -15.90 -41.50
C GLY A 106 -3.75 -16.27 -41.49
N HIS A 107 -2.92 -15.52 -40.75
CA HIS A 107 -1.46 -15.71 -40.63
C HIS A 107 -0.66 -15.41 -41.90
N LYS A 108 -1.24 -14.62 -42.80
CA LYS A 108 -0.60 -14.17 -44.04
C LYS A 108 -0.31 -12.68 -44.07
N ASP A 109 -0.85 -11.93 -43.10
CA ASP A 109 -0.61 -10.49 -42.99
C ASP A 109 0.81 -10.21 -42.45
N ARG A 110 1.42 -9.13 -42.94
CA ARG A 110 2.70 -8.64 -42.46
C ARG A 110 2.62 -8.25 -40.99
N ASP A 111 1.47 -7.75 -40.54
CA ASP A 111 1.26 -7.33 -39.15
C ASP A 111 0.67 -8.45 -38.27
N ASP A 112 0.58 -9.68 -38.79
CA ASP A 112 0.22 -10.85 -37.98
C ASP A 112 1.31 -11.17 -36.95
N PHE A 113 0.86 -11.48 -35.73
CA PHE A 113 1.72 -11.80 -34.59
C PHE A 113 2.82 -12.83 -34.91
N TYR A 114 2.49 -13.96 -35.54
CA TYR A 114 3.48 -15.02 -35.80
C TYR A 114 4.46 -14.61 -36.91
N LYS A 115 3.98 -13.92 -37.95
CA LYS A 115 4.84 -13.41 -39.03
C LYS A 115 5.79 -12.31 -38.56
N ARG A 116 5.42 -11.52 -37.57
CA ARG A 116 6.35 -10.63 -36.87
C ARG A 116 7.43 -11.43 -36.14
N LEU A 117 7.06 -12.44 -35.36
CA LEU A 117 8.04 -13.25 -34.60
C LEU A 117 8.99 -14.03 -35.50
N GLU A 118 8.49 -14.66 -36.56
CA GLU A 118 9.31 -15.38 -37.56
C GLU A 118 10.41 -14.47 -38.15
N ARG A 119 10.08 -13.20 -38.44
CA ARG A 119 11.07 -12.23 -38.95
C ARG A 119 12.08 -11.82 -37.89
N LEU A 120 11.65 -11.63 -36.65
CA LEU A 120 12.55 -11.29 -35.56
C LEU A 120 13.52 -12.44 -35.26
N GLU A 121 13.05 -13.70 -35.35
CA GLU A 121 13.89 -14.89 -35.24
C GLU A 121 14.94 -14.93 -36.35
N VAL A 122 14.52 -14.77 -37.62
CA VAL A 122 15.44 -14.75 -38.77
C VAL A 122 16.47 -13.61 -38.66
N ALA A 123 16.04 -12.46 -38.13
CA ALA A 123 16.92 -11.32 -37.88
C ALA A 123 17.76 -11.45 -36.59
N GLN A 124 17.61 -12.53 -35.82
CA GLN A 124 18.27 -12.75 -34.53
C GLN A 124 17.99 -11.64 -33.48
N SER A 125 16.80 -11.04 -33.55
CA SER A 125 16.37 -9.91 -32.71
C SER A 125 15.45 -10.31 -31.55
N ILE A 126 15.17 -11.60 -31.36
CA ILE A 126 14.33 -12.09 -30.25
C ILE A 126 14.87 -11.72 -28.87
N PRO A 127 16.20 -11.75 -28.59
CA PRO A 127 16.73 -11.28 -27.32
C PRO A 127 16.37 -9.83 -27.00
N GLY A 128 16.13 -8.98 -28.01
CA GLY A 128 15.67 -7.61 -27.84
C GLY A 128 14.23 -7.47 -27.34
N LEU A 129 13.46 -8.55 -27.28
CA LEU A 129 12.11 -8.58 -26.71
C LEU A 129 12.11 -8.83 -25.20
N LEU A 130 13.20 -9.41 -24.68
CA LEU A 130 13.34 -9.81 -23.28
C LEU A 130 13.38 -8.58 -22.35
N PRO A 131 13.02 -8.74 -21.06
CA PRO A 131 13.04 -7.63 -20.11
C PRO A 131 14.43 -7.01 -19.97
N GLY A 132 14.46 -5.67 -19.93
CA GLY A 132 15.66 -4.89 -19.63
C GLY A 132 15.84 -4.62 -18.14
N ASP A 133 16.87 -3.86 -17.77
CA ASP A 133 17.18 -3.56 -16.36
C ASP A 133 16.05 -2.78 -15.68
N ARG A 134 15.47 -1.79 -16.38
CA ARG A 134 14.34 -1.02 -15.88
C ARG A 134 13.11 -1.90 -15.60
N ASP A 135 12.88 -2.94 -16.40
CA ASP A 135 11.79 -3.89 -16.17
C ASP A 135 12.01 -4.68 -14.88
N ARG A 136 13.25 -5.13 -14.64
CA ARG A 136 13.66 -5.88 -13.45
C ARG A 136 13.62 -5.02 -12.18
N ASP A 137 14.07 -3.77 -12.25
CA ASP A 137 14.00 -2.82 -11.14
C ASP A 137 12.54 -2.58 -10.70
N LEU A 138 11.62 -2.41 -11.67
CA LEU A 138 10.20 -2.26 -11.38
C LEU A 138 9.62 -3.52 -10.73
N LEU A 139 9.98 -4.72 -11.23
CA LEU A 139 9.56 -5.98 -10.59
C LEU A 139 10.07 -6.08 -9.16
N GLN A 140 11.31 -5.68 -8.90
CA GLN A 140 11.88 -5.70 -7.55
C GLN A 140 11.12 -4.78 -6.60
N ARG A 141 10.75 -3.57 -7.06
CA ARG A 141 9.91 -2.64 -6.28
C ARG A 141 8.52 -3.20 -6.02
N GLU A 142 7.83 -3.68 -7.06
CA GLU A 142 6.50 -4.30 -6.93
C GLU A 142 6.51 -5.48 -5.94
N ARG A 143 7.58 -6.29 -5.95
CA ARG A 143 7.78 -7.38 -5.00
C ARG A 143 8.02 -6.89 -3.58
N ALA A 144 8.82 -5.84 -3.40
CA ALA A 144 9.06 -5.24 -2.09
C ALA A 144 7.76 -4.64 -1.52
N ASP A 145 7.02 -3.88 -2.32
CA ASP A 145 5.74 -3.30 -1.94
C ASP A 145 4.72 -4.38 -1.56
N ALA A 146 4.62 -5.46 -2.34
CA ALA A 146 3.74 -6.59 -2.01
C ALA A 146 4.11 -7.27 -0.69
N VAL A 147 5.41 -7.41 -0.38
CA VAL A 147 5.87 -7.96 0.91
C VAL A 147 5.49 -7.04 2.06
N ILE A 148 5.71 -5.74 1.91
CA ILE A 148 5.37 -4.75 2.94
C ILE A 148 3.85 -4.68 3.15
N SER A 149 3.05 -4.56 2.10
CA SER A 149 1.59 -4.52 2.21
C SER A 149 1.03 -5.78 2.86
N ALA A 150 1.51 -6.96 2.47
CA ALA A 150 1.09 -8.21 3.11
C ALA A 150 1.50 -8.29 4.59
N TRP A 151 2.68 -7.74 4.94
CA TRP A 151 3.12 -7.64 6.32
C TRP A 151 2.26 -6.66 7.15
N GLN A 152 1.94 -5.49 6.60
CA GLN A 152 1.07 -4.50 7.23
C GLN A 152 -0.33 -5.06 7.48
N LEU A 153 -0.93 -5.77 6.52
CA LEU A 153 -2.23 -6.41 6.68
C LEU A 153 -2.22 -7.46 7.80
N ARG A 154 -1.20 -8.33 7.85
CA ARG A 154 -1.05 -9.30 8.97
C ARG A 154 -0.88 -8.65 10.34
N ASN A 155 -0.22 -7.49 10.39
CA ASN A 155 -0.10 -6.74 11.64
C ASN A 155 -1.45 -6.12 12.03
N GLN A 156 -2.20 -5.61 11.05
CA GLN A 156 -3.53 -5.05 11.26
C GLN A 156 -4.52 -6.09 11.78
N GLU A 157 -4.48 -7.31 11.28
CA GLU A 157 -5.24 -8.46 11.82
C GLU A 157 -4.94 -8.68 13.30
N GLN A 158 -3.67 -8.71 13.69
CA GLN A 158 -3.27 -8.85 15.10
C GLN A 158 -3.70 -7.67 15.97
N ILE A 159 -3.72 -6.45 15.42
CA ILE A 159 -4.21 -5.26 16.13
C ILE A 159 -5.71 -5.37 16.35
N VAL A 160 -6.48 -5.83 15.37
CA VAL A 160 -7.92 -6.11 15.52
C VAL A 160 -8.16 -7.12 16.63
N ASP A 161 -7.42 -8.23 16.63
CA ASP A 161 -7.56 -9.29 17.64
C ASP A 161 -7.23 -8.76 19.05
N THR A 162 -6.15 -7.98 19.17
CA THR A 162 -5.73 -7.40 20.44
C THR A 162 -6.72 -6.36 20.94
N LEU A 163 -7.21 -5.47 20.07
CA LEU A 163 -8.25 -4.51 20.43
C LEU A 163 -9.50 -5.22 20.94
N THR A 164 -9.90 -6.31 20.29
CA THR A 164 -11.06 -7.12 20.73
C THR A 164 -10.96 -7.56 22.19
N THR A 165 -9.75 -7.84 22.69
CA THR A 165 -9.55 -8.30 24.08
C THR A 165 -9.40 -7.18 25.10
N VAL A 166 -9.04 -5.96 24.68
CA VAL A 166 -8.79 -4.83 25.59
C VAL A 166 -9.79 -3.68 25.47
N LEU A 167 -10.81 -3.81 24.60
CA LEU A 167 -11.81 -2.77 24.35
C LEU A 167 -12.55 -2.31 25.61
N GLU A 168 -12.81 -3.22 26.54
CA GLU A 168 -13.49 -2.94 27.82
C GLU A 168 -12.49 -2.57 28.94
N GLY A 169 -11.26 -2.24 28.55
CA GLY A 169 -10.14 -1.98 29.44
C GLY A 169 -9.23 -3.20 29.61
N GLY A 170 -7.96 -2.95 29.97
CA GLY A 170 -6.97 -3.99 30.22
C GLY A 170 -5.67 -3.74 29.46
N THR A 171 -4.90 -4.81 29.27
CA THR A 171 -3.61 -4.75 28.54
C THR A 171 -3.46 -5.97 27.65
N GLY A 172 -2.99 -5.72 26.43
CA GLY A 172 -2.71 -6.71 25.41
C GLY A 172 -1.27 -6.57 24.94
N THR A 173 -0.71 -7.65 24.39
CA THR A 173 0.66 -7.66 23.86
C THR A 173 0.67 -8.30 22.48
N LEU A 174 1.28 -7.62 21.52
CA LEU A 174 1.42 -8.08 20.14
C LEU A 174 2.88 -8.38 19.85
N THR A 175 3.16 -9.53 19.22
CA THR A 175 4.51 -9.84 18.71
C THR A 175 4.53 -9.67 17.20
N ILE A 176 5.07 -8.54 16.76
CA ILE A 176 5.17 -8.20 15.34
C ILE A 176 6.31 -9.01 14.75
N LYS A 177 6.01 -9.92 13.82
CA LYS A 177 7.04 -10.69 13.11
C LYS A 177 7.74 -9.83 12.07
N SER A 178 8.94 -10.23 11.70
CA SER A 178 9.67 -9.64 10.57
C SER A 178 8.84 -9.59 9.27
N PRO A 179 8.99 -8.53 8.45
CA PRO A 179 8.44 -8.50 7.09
C PRO A 179 9.14 -9.49 6.15
N ILE A 180 10.34 -9.94 6.48
CA ILE A 180 11.10 -10.91 5.67
C ILE A 180 10.60 -12.32 5.98
N HIS A 181 10.01 -12.97 4.97
CA HIS A 181 9.16 -14.16 5.09
C HIS A 181 9.82 -15.37 5.78
N ASP A 182 11.14 -15.49 5.72
CA ASP A 182 11.90 -16.64 6.24
C ASP A 182 12.51 -16.44 7.63
N SER A 183 12.31 -15.27 8.27
CA SER A 183 12.83 -15.08 9.62
C SER A 183 11.72 -15.24 10.66
N SER A 184 11.82 -16.25 11.52
CA SER A 184 11.08 -16.34 12.78
C SER A 184 11.40 -15.20 13.76
N ALA A 185 12.34 -14.32 13.38
CA ALA A 185 12.74 -13.17 14.15
C ALA A 185 11.61 -12.15 14.32
N SER A 186 11.53 -11.62 15.53
CA SER A 186 10.66 -10.50 15.88
C SER A 186 11.11 -9.21 15.19
N PHE A 187 10.14 -8.38 14.84
CA PHE A 187 10.31 -6.98 14.44
C PHE A 187 10.18 -6.06 15.64
N ALA A 188 9.07 -6.20 16.38
CA ALA A 188 8.79 -5.44 17.58
C ALA A 188 7.87 -6.22 18.52
N ILE A 189 7.92 -5.88 19.80
CA ILE A 189 6.87 -6.20 20.76
C ILE A 189 6.10 -4.90 20.99
N VAL A 190 4.77 -4.99 20.98
CA VAL A 190 3.90 -3.84 21.25
C VAL A 190 3.06 -4.16 22.47
N HIS A 191 3.02 -3.24 23.42
CA HIS A 191 2.14 -3.29 24.57
C HIS A 191 1.03 -2.25 24.38
N LEU A 192 -0.22 -2.71 24.41
CA LEU A 192 -1.40 -1.86 24.28
C LEU A 192 -2.18 -1.91 25.60
N THR A 193 -2.31 -0.78 26.26
CA THR A 193 -3.10 -0.63 27.48
C THR A 193 -4.28 0.30 27.21
N VAL A 194 -5.46 -0.11 27.68
CA VAL A 194 -6.68 0.69 27.64
C VAL A 194 -7.18 0.83 29.07
N ALA A 195 -7.35 2.06 29.54
CA ALA A 195 -8.00 2.37 30.79
C ALA A 195 -9.27 3.14 30.53
N ILE A 196 -10.37 2.75 31.17
CA ILE A 196 -11.68 3.40 31.02
C ILE A 196 -11.97 4.16 32.31
N SER A 197 -12.17 5.47 32.19
CA SER A 197 -12.73 6.30 33.26
C SER A 197 -14.23 6.42 33.05
N ASP A 198 -15.00 6.04 34.07
CA ASP A 198 -16.46 6.17 34.11
C ASP A 198 -16.94 7.21 35.14
N GLU A 199 -16.03 8.06 35.62
CA GLU A 199 -16.35 9.08 36.61
C GLU A 199 -17.38 10.10 36.08
N PRO A 200 -18.38 10.50 36.89
CA PRO A 200 -19.37 11.48 36.48
C PRO A 200 -18.75 12.82 36.08
N GLY A 201 -18.80 13.15 34.79
CA GLY A 201 -18.24 14.38 34.24
C GLY A 201 -16.81 14.26 33.69
N ASP A 202 -16.19 13.09 33.80
CA ASP A 202 -14.83 12.82 33.32
C ASP A 202 -14.72 11.43 32.70
N ARG A 203 -15.57 11.17 31.70
CA ARG A 203 -15.61 9.90 30.98
C ARG A 203 -14.71 9.93 29.76
N TYR A 204 -13.71 9.06 29.74
CA TYR A 204 -12.75 8.94 28.65
C TYR A 204 -12.16 7.54 28.58
N GLU A 205 -11.61 7.21 27.43
CA GLU A 205 -10.80 6.02 27.19
C GLU A 205 -9.35 6.48 27.04
N ASP A 206 -8.47 6.09 27.97
CA ASP A 206 -7.03 6.36 27.90
C ASP A 206 -6.33 5.17 27.26
N VAL A 207 -5.68 5.43 26.12
CA VAL A 207 -4.98 4.42 25.33
C VAL A 207 -3.49 4.70 25.34
N VAL A 208 -2.72 3.72 25.81
CA VAL A 208 -1.26 3.78 25.85
C VAL A 208 -0.67 2.67 24.99
N VAL A 209 0.28 3.03 24.13
CA VAL A 209 0.98 2.13 23.23
C VAL A 209 2.49 2.26 23.46
N GLU A 210 3.13 1.19 23.89
CA GLU A 210 4.58 1.10 24.00
C GLU A 210 5.11 0.16 22.91
N ILE A 211 6.19 0.56 22.24
CA ILE A 211 6.76 -0.19 21.11
C ILE A 211 8.24 -0.48 21.37
N ASP A 212 8.55 -1.76 21.56
CA ASP A 212 9.91 -2.27 21.72
C ASP A 212 10.40 -2.90 20.43
N PHE A 213 11.16 -2.14 19.63
CA PHE A 213 11.80 -2.67 18.43
C PHE A 213 12.98 -3.59 18.77
N ALA A 214 13.06 -4.74 18.10
CA ALA A 214 14.23 -5.60 18.22
C ALA A 214 15.49 -4.89 17.70
N ASP A 215 16.65 -5.16 18.30
CA ASP A 215 17.89 -4.39 18.08
C ASP A 215 18.27 -4.21 16.61
N ARG A 216 18.08 -5.26 15.78
CA ARG A 216 18.39 -5.21 14.35
C ARG A 216 17.54 -4.19 13.56
N TRP A 217 16.40 -3.79 14.11
CA TRP A 217 15.42 -2.92 13.45
C TRP A 217 15.39 -1.50 14.00
N LYS A 218 16.01 -1.20 15.15
CA LYS A 218 15.91 0.11 15.81
C LYS A 218 16.24 1.32 14.91
N ASN A 219 17.12 1.14 13.92
CA ASN A 219 17.52 2.18 12.96
C ASN A 219 17.00 1.92 11.54
N SER A 220 16.01 1.05 11.38
CA SER A 220 15.44 0.71 10.08
C SER A 220 14.47 1.79 9.60
N ALA A 221 14.44 2.03 8.29
CA ALA A 221 13.44 2.87 7.64
C ALA A 221 12.00 2.35 7.80
N LEU A 222 11.81 1.10 8.25
CA LEU A 222 10.50 0.49 8.50
C LEU A 222 9.90 0.83 9.86
N VAL A 223 10.70 1.35 10.80
CA VAL A 223 10.24 1.71 12.16
C VAL A 223 9.11 2.72 12.10
N TRP A 224 9.34 3.84 11.40
CA TRP A 224 8.38 4.93 11.32
C TRP A 224 7.09 4.54 10.58
N PRO A 225 7.12 3.95 9.37
CA PRO A 225 5.91 3.50 8.68
C PRO A 225 5.09 2.50 9.50
N PHE A 226 5.75 1.60 10.24
CA PHE A 226 5.05 0.69 11.13
C PHE A 226 4.36 1.41 12.29
N THR A 227 5.08 2.30 12.98
CA THR A 227 4.50 3.09 14.07
C THR A 227 3.28 3.85 13.58
N MET A 228 3.38 4.56 12.45
CA MET A 228 2.25 5.32 11.91
C MET A 228 1.06 4.43 11.53
N GLN A 229 1.31 3.25 10.94
CA GLN A 229 0.25 2.29 10.64
C GLN A 229 -0.42 1.77 11.93
N LEU A 230 0.36 1.43 12.95
CA LEU A 230 -0.14 0.96 14.25
C LEU A 230 -1.02 2.00 14.92
N LEU A 231 -0.54 3.24 15.02
CA LEU A 231 -1.30 4.34 15.60
C LEU A 231 -2.55 4.63 14.78
N ALA A 232 -2.45 4.62 13.45
CA ALA A 232 -3.61 4.82 12.57
C ALA A 232 -4.68 3.73 12.72
N ALA A 233 -4.27 2.48 12.96
CA ALA A 233 -5.18 1.39 13.21
C ALA A 233 -5.96 1.59 14.52
N ILE A 234 -5.31 2.11 15.56
CA ILE A 234 -5.90 2.28 16.91
C ILE A 234 -6.69 3.59 17.02
N SER A 235 -6.16 4.69 16.50
CA SER A 235 -6.81 6.01 16.46
C SER A 235 -6.23 6.82 15.27
N PRO A 236 -6.95 6.91 14.13
CA PRO A 236 -6.45 7.50 12.89
C PRO A 236 -5.95 8.95 12.95
N PRO A 237 -6.57 9.87 13.70
CA PRO A 237 -6.09 11.25 13.77
C PRO A 237 -4.68 11.30 14.38
N GLU A 238 -3.69 11.63 13.55
CA GLU A 238 -2.28 11.69 13.98
C GLU A 238 -2.08 12.66 15.14
N GLN A 239 -2.82 13.77 15.11
CA GLN A 239 -2.76 14.82 16.11
C GLN A 239 -3.31 14.40 17.48
N GLY A 240 -3.92 13.22 17.63
CA GLY A 240 -4.38 12.73 18.93
C GLY A 240 -3.29 12.12 19.79
N TRP A 241 -2.12 11.79 19.22
CA TRP A 241 -1.10 10.98 19.90
C TRP A 241 0.02 11.81 20.52
N ASP A 242 0.03 11.85 21.85
CA ASP A 242 1.22 12.23 22.63
C ASP A 242 2.38 11.26 22.36
N VAL A 243 3.62 11.75 22.39
CA VAL A 243 4.81 10.89 22.31
C VAL A 243 5.86 11.25 23.36
N GLY A 244 6.45 10.23 23.98
CA GLY A 244 7.61 10.39 24.86
C GLY A 244 8.33 9.06 25.07
N GLY A 245 9.63 9.00 24.75
CA GLY A 245 10.46 7.83 25.07
C GLY A 245 10.05 6.51 24.41
N GLY A 246 9.33 6.54 23.27
CA GLY A 246 8.81 5.34 22.60
C GLY A 246 7.41 4.91 23.06
N ILE A 247 6.82 5.66 23.98
CA ILE A 247 5.45 5.51 24.48
C ILE A 247 4.57 6.54 23.79
N TYR A 248 3.41 6.09 23.33
CA TYR A 248 2.38 6.91 22.70
C TYR A 248 1.12 6.84 23.56
N SER A 249 0.49 7.97 23.83
CA SER A 249 -0.76 8.01 24.60
C SER A 249 -1.82 8.87 23.92
N ASN A 250 -3.09 8.53 24.12
CA ASN A 250 -4.22 9.25 23.53
C ASN A 250 -5.45 9.14 24.45
N LEU A 251 -6.05 10.28 24.76
CA LEU A 251 -7.30 10.38 25.51
C LEU A 251 -8.47 10.52 24.54
N LEU A 252 -9.33 9.50 24.50
CA LEU A 252 -10.45 9.41 23.58
C LEU A 252 -11.78 9.62 24.32
N GLU A 253 -12.79 10.10 23.58
CA GLU A 253 -14.17 10.09 24.06
C GLU A 253 -14.66 8.65 24.23
N THR A 254 -15.50 8.40 25.24
CA THR A 254 -16.08 7.07 25.47
C THR A 254 -16.82 6.55 24.23
N GLY A 255 -16.52 5.31 23.83
CA GLY A 255 -17.05 4.64 22.65
C GLY A 255 -16.25 4.91 21.37
N ALA A 256 -15.25 5.80 21.39
CA ALA A 256 -14.42 6.08 20.21
C ALA A 256 -13.60 4.85 19.79
N LEU A 257 -13.01 4.13 20.75
CA LEU A 257 -12.20 2.95 20.46
C LEU A 257 -13.05 1.82 19.87
N ALA A 258 -14.26 1.59 20.39
CA ALA A 258 -15.20 0.61 19.87
C ALA A 258 -15.62 0.93 18.42
N LYS A 259 -15.89 2.20 18.11
CA LYS A 259 -16.20 2.66 16.75
C LYS A 259 -15.01 2.46 15.79
N GLN A 260 -13.80 2.77 16.26
CA GLN A 260 -12.60 2.58 15.47
C GLN A 260 -12.29 1.09 15.23
N HIS A 261 -12.48 0.24 16.24
CA HIS A 261 -12.36 -1.22 16.10
C HIS A 261 -13.29 -1.76 15.01
N ALA A 262 -14.55 -1.35 14.99
CA ALA A 262 -15.50 -1.75 13.95
C ALA A 262 -15.04 -1.30 12.55
N THR A 263 -14.52 -0.08 12.43
CA THR A 263 -13.96 0.46 11.17
C THR A 263 -12.73 -0.34 10.72
N LEU A 264 -11.82 -0.64 11.65
CA LEU A 264 -10.61 -1.41 11.38
C LEU A 264 -10.94 -2.83 10.92
N ARG A 265 -11.95 -3.47 11.54
CA ARG A 265 -12.43 -4.79 11.12
C ARG A 265 -12.94 -4.80 9.68
N ASP A 266 -13.69 -3.78 9.29
CA ASP A 266 -14.19 -3.64 7.91
C ASP A 266 -13.04 -3.43 6.91
N LEU A 267 -12.08 -2.56 7.23
CA LEU A 267 -10.87 -2.36 6.42
C LEU A 267 -10.08 -3.66 6.25
N THR A 268 -9.84 -4.39 7.34
CA THR A 268 -9.15 -5.68 7.32
C THR A 268 -9.91 -6.70 6.47
N ALA A 269 -11.24 -6.79 6.57
CA ALA A 269 -12.04 -7.68 5.74
C ALA A 269 -11.93 -7.36 4.24
N ARG A 270 -11.80 -6.07 3.90
CA ARG A 270 -11.57 -5.58 2.53
C ARG A 270 -10.10 -5.62 2.08
N HIS A 271 -9.18 -6.09 2.93
CA HIS A 271 -7.74 -6.09 2.69
C HIS A 271 -7.18 -4.69 2.42
N GLU A 272 -7.75 -3.68 3.09
CA GLU A 272 -7.31 -2.30 3.03
C GLU A 272 -6.51 -1.95 4.29
N ILE A 273 -5.41 -1.22 4.10
CA ILE A 273 -4.50 -0.82 5.17
C ILE A 273 -5.01 0.49 5.79
N ALA A 274 -5.10 0.54 7.12
CA ALA A 274 -5.44 1.73 7.86
C ALA A 274 -4.41 2.84 7.60
N THR A 275 -4.91 4.06 7.37
CA THR A 275 -4.09 5.23 7.06
C THR A 275 -4.33 6.33 8.09
N THR A 276 -3.29 7.12 8.35
CA THR A 276 -3.38 8.29 9.23
C THR A 276 -4.31 9.33 8.61
N ALA A 277 -5.14 9.94 9.45
CA ALA A 277 -5.96 11.08 9.05
C ALA A 277 -5.28 12.38 9.52
N SER A 278 -4.93 13.25 8.57
CA SER A 278 -4.47 14.60 8.91
C SER A 278 -5.59 15.43 9.54
N GLY A 279 -5.21 16.39 10.37
CA GLY A 279 -6.12 17.40 10.90
C GLY A 279 -6.76 18.18 9.76
N LYS A 280 -8.08 18.41 9.87
CA LYS A 280 -8.88 19.11 8.85
C LYS A 280 -9.07 20.60 9.13
N THR A 281 -8.76 21.04 10.35
CA THR A 281 -9.02 22.42 10.80
C THR A 281 -7.87 22.95 11.64
N ALA A 282 -7.57 24.24 11.49
CA ALA A 282 -6.61 24.96 12.31
C ALA A 282 -7.27 25.38 13.63
N HIS A 283 -6.74 24.91 14.76
CA HIS A 283 -7.21 25.27 16.09
C HIS A 283 -6.42 26.44 16.68
N TYR A 284 -7.08 27.31 17.45
CA TYR A 284 -6.37 28.34 18.20
C TYR A 284 -5.82 27.77 19.50
N ALA A 285 -4.56 28.06 19.76
CA ALA A 285 -3.86 27.67 20.96
C ALA A 285 -2.90 28.77 21.42
N HIS A 286 -2.51 28.73 22.68
CA HIS A 286 -1.62 29.73 23.24
C HIS A 286 -0.21 29.64 22.62
N ARG A 287 0.30 30.76 22.09
CA ARG A 287 1.56 30.80 21.32
C ARG A 287 2.78 30.25 22.07
N ARG A 288 2.88 30.47 23.38
CA ARG A 288 4.01 29.94 24.18
C ARG A 288 3.98 28.42 24.27
N ASN A 289 2.79 27.83 24.34
CA ASN A 289 2.64 26.39 24.48
C ASN A 289 2.82 25.71 23.12
N LEU A 290 2.41 26.37 22.03
CA LEU A 290 2.57 25.82 20.68
C LEU A 290 4.03 25.48 20.35
N ALA A 291 4.97 26.40 20.55
CA ALA A 291 6.37 26.18 20.17
C ALA A 291 7.03 25.01 20.93
N GLU A 292 6.82 24.95 22.24
CA GLU A 292 7.37 23.90 23.10
C GLU A 292 6.73 22.53 22.81
N GLN A 293 5.40 22.48 22.76
CA GLN A 293 4.66 21.23 22.55
C GLN A 293 4.84 20.67 21.12
N THR A 294 5.14 21.53 20.13
CA THR A 294 5.55 21.09 18.77
C THR A 294 6.86 20.32 18.82
N VAL A 295 7.85 20.80 19.57
CA VAL A 295 9.17 20.15 19.67
C VAL A 295 9.08 18.88 20.52
N GLU A 296 8.32 18.92 21.60
CA GLU A 296 8.15 17.78 22.51
C GLU A 296 7.19 16.70 21.97
N GLY A 297 6.39 17.01 20.94
CA GLY A 297 5.41 16.10 20.38
C GLY A 297 4.24 15.79 21.33
N ARG A 298 3.92 16.73 22.21
CA ARG A 298 2.87 16.64 23.23
C ARG A 298 1.61 17.39 22.85
N ALA A 299 0.49 16.93 23.36
CA ALA A 299 -0.84 17.43 23.12
C ALA A 299 -1.05 18.69 23.94
N LEU A 300 -1.70 19.66 23.31
CA LEU A 300 -2.13 20.87 23.94
C LEU A 300 -3.62 21.05 23.75
N ARG A 301 -4.24 21.75 24.69
CA ARG A 301 -5.66 22.06 24.62
C ARG A 301 -5.88 23.29 23.72
N ALA A 302 -6.66 23.12 22.68
CA ALA A 302 -7.19 24.21 21.86
C ALA A 302 -8.17 25.08 22.66
N LEU A 303 -8.43 26.31 22.18
CA LEU A 303 -9.44 27.21 22.74
C LEU A 303 -10.84 26.57 22.77
N CYS A 304 -11.18 25.76 21.76
CA CYS A 304 -12.44 25.02 21.71
C CYS A 304 -12.47 23.77 22.62
N GLY A 305 -11.40 23.48 23.36
CA GLY A 305 -11.32 22.37 24.29
C GLY A 305 -10.75 21.06 23.73
N VAL A 306 -10.58 20.94 22.42
CA VAL A 306 -9.99 19.76 21.77
C VAL A 306 -8.50 19.66 22.10
N TYR A 307 -8.02 18.49 22.47
CA TYR A 307 -6.60 18.21 22.61
C TYR A 307 -6.01 17.77 21.26
N PHE A 308 -4.86 18.34 20.90
CA PHE A 308 -4.16 18.00 19.66
C PHE A 308 -2.65 18.23 19.77
N VAL A 309 -1.87 17.50 18.98
CA VAL A 309 -0.42 17.65 18.86
C VAL A 309 -0.10 18.46 17.60
N PRO A 310 0.59 19.61 17.72
CA PRO A 310 0.79 20.56 16.62
C PRO A 310 1.94 20.16 15.67
N ARG A 311 1.87 18.99 15.01
CA ARG A 311 2.92 18.54 14.05
C ARG A 311 2.65 18.89 12.59
N GLN A 312 1.44 19.34 12.29
CA GLN A 312 0.99 19.62 10.93
C GLN A 312 1.10 21.13 10.63
N ASP A 313 1.52 21.45 9.40
CA ASP A 313 1.38 22.81 8.88
C ASP A 313 -0.12 23.15 8.70
N THR A 314 -0.54 24.24 9.34
CA THR A 314 -1.94 24.65 9.38
C THR A 314 -2.26 25.82 8.46
N GLU A 315 -1.27 26.36 7.72
CA GLU A 315 -1.48 27.54 6.87
C GLU A 315 -2.56 27.36 5.80
N SER A 316 -2.73 26.12 5.31
CA SER A 316 -3.72 25.77 4.28
C SER A 316 -5.07 25.29 4.84
N LEU A 317 -5.23 25.21 6.16
CA LEU A 317 -6.45 24.67 6.80
C LEU A 317 -7.43 25.78 7.17
N ASP A 318 -8.72 25.47 7.02
CA ASP A 318 -9.79 26.32 7.53
C ASP A 318 -9.72 26.43 9.07
N ARG A 319 -10.00 27.63 9.58
CA ARG A 319 -9.99 27.88 11.02
C ARG A 319 -11.17 27.19 11.69
N CYS A 320 -10.93 26.55 12.82
CA CYS A 320 -11.97 25.91 13.64
C CYS A 320 -13.07 26.94 13.99
N PRO A 321 -14.33 26.71 13.59
CA PRO A 321 -15.42 27.66 13.85
C PRO A 321 -15.65 27.92 15.34
N ALA A 322 -15.54 26.89 16.19
CA ALA A 322 -15.68 27.02 17.63
C ALA A 322 -14.56 27.85 18.25
N CYS A 323 -13.29 27.63 17.84
CA CYS A 323 -12.18 28.49 18.26
C CYS A 323 -12.39 29.93 17.82
N THR A 324 -12.90 30.13 16.59
CA THR A 324 -13.15 31.46 16.03
C THR A 324 -14.22 32.20 16.83
N ALA A 325 -15.35 31.56 17.12
CA ALA A 325 -16.42 32.14 17.91
C ALA A 325 -15.97 32.53 19.32
N LEU A 326 -15.30 31.61 20.03
CA LEU A 326 -14.77 31.86 21.37
C LEU A 326 -13.73 32.99 21.38
N TYR A 327 -12.84 33.03 20.38
CA TYR A 327 -11.85 34.08 20.28
C TYR A 327 -12.48 35.45 20.05
N MET A 328 -13.49 35.54 19.19
CA MET A 328 -14.22 36.80 18.96
C MET A 328 -14.95 37.25 20.23
N GLU A 329 -15.58 36.34 20.96
CA GLU A 329 -16.27 36.65 22.22
C GLU A 329 -15.31 37.22 23.26
N VAL A 330 -14.15 36.57 23.47
CA VAL A 330 -13.15 36.99 24.46
C VAL A 330 -12.44 38.28 24.02
N SER A 331 -12.22 38.49 22.72
CA SER A 331 -11.56 39.69 22.18
C SER A 331 -12.47 40.92 22.07
N SER A 332 -13.78 40.74 22.28
CA SER A 332 -14.78 41.82 22.27
C SER A 332 -15.06 42.42 23.65
N ARG A 333 -14.40 41.90 24.70
CA ARG A 333 -14.40 42.42 26.07
C ARG A 333 -13.09 43.14 26.35
#